data_AF-A0A6S7BPA5-F1
#
_entry.id   AF-A0A6S7BPA5-F1
#
_cell.length_a   1.000
_cell.length_b   1.000
_cell.length_c   1.000
_cell.angle_alpha   90.00
_cell.angle_beta   90.00
_cell.angle_gamma   90.00
#
_symmetry.space_group_name_H-M   'P 1'
#
loop_
_entity.id
_entity.type
_entity.pdbx_description
1 polymer ?
#
loop_
_entity_poly.entity_id
_entity_poly.type
_entity_poly.pdbx_seq_one_letter_code
_entity_poly.pdbx_strand_id
1 'polypeptide(L)'
;MPNVSSLVREGGVLVMFLRHGPIPAGRRMFDVTPEETIQLATIHGLQLIHRLRTSSIQLANRNIGVTWTRLAFEKRAEKIA
;
A
#
# COMPACT_ATOMS: atom_id res chain seq x y z
N MET A 1 9.26 4.82 4.58
CA MET A 1 8.07 5.54 5.09
C MET A 1 8.22 5.91 6.58
N PRO A 2 9.10 6.85 6.93
CA PRO A 2 9.40 7.14 8.34
C PRO A 2 8.21 7.76 9.09
N ASN A 3 7.56 8.77 8.49
CA ASN A 3 6.46 9.51 9.15
C ASN A 3 5.23 8.64 9.43
N VAL A 4 4.88 7.72 8.52
CA VAL A 4 3.76 6.81 8.75
C VAL A 4 4.15 5.77 9.78
N SER A 5 5.37 5.22 9.68
CA SER A 5 5.84 4.23 10.64
C SER A 5 5.93 4.76 12.06
N SER A 6 6.26 6.04 12.28
CA SER A 6 6.34 6.62 13.63
C SER A 6 4.98 6.77 14.30
N LEU A 7 3.89 6.70 13.53
CA LEU A 7 2.51 6.77 14.03
C LEU A 7 1.92 5.38 14.34
N VAL A 8 2.62 4.31 13.98
CA VAL A 8 2.19 2.93 14.22
C VAL A 8 2.98 2.37 15.39
N ARG A 9 2.28 2.02 16.47
CA ARG A 9 2.89 1.32 17.62
C ARG A 9 3.40 -0.07 17.22
N GLU A 10 4.31 -0.63 17.99
CA GLU A 10 4.71 -2.04 17.82
C GLU A 10 3.51 -3.00 17.88
N GLY A 11 3.50 -3.99 16.99
CA GLY A 11 2.36 -4.90 16.76
C GLY A 11 1.15 -4.23 16.10
N GLY A 12 1.21 -2.93 15.82
CA GLY A 12 0.19 -2.20 15.09
C GLY A 12 0.21 -2.52 13.60
N VAL A 13 -0.96 -2.43 12.96
CA VAL A 13 -1.13 -2.76 11.54
C VAL A 13 -1.48 -1.52 10.72
N LEU A 14 -0.67 -1.24 9.70
CA LEU A 14 -0.95 -0.27 8.65
C LEU A 14 -1.61 -0.98 7.47
N VAL A 15 -2.79 -0.54 7.04
CA VAL A 15 -3.45 -1.03 5.82
C VAL A 15 -3.44 0.07 4.76
N MET A 16 -2.98 -0.25 3.56
CA MET A 16 -2.93 0.66 2.41
C MET A 16 -3.55 0.06 1.16
N PHE A 17 -4.10 0.93 0.31
CA PHE A 17 -4.76 0.56 -0.93
C PHE A 17 -4.10 1.33 -2.07
N LEU A 18 -3.41 0.63 -2.96
CA LEU A 18 -2.83 1.20 -4.18
C LEU A 18 -3.84 1.09 -5.32
N ARG A 19 -4.13 2.19 -6.00
CA ARG A 19 -4.99 2.22 -7.19
C ARG A 19 -4.14 2.07 -8.44
N HIS A 20 -4.55 1.17 -9.32
CA HIS A 20 -3.96 0.98 -10.64
C HIS A 20 -4.97 1.29 -11.74
N GLY A 21 -4.49 1.62 -12.93
CA GLY A 21 -5.31 1.92 -14.09
C GLY A 21 -5.33 3.42 -14.43
N PRO A 22 -6.17 3.84 -15.39
CA PRO A 22 -6.07 5.16 -16.00
C PRO A 22 -6.21 6.30 -14.98
N ILE A 23 -5.48 7.38 -15.23
CA ILE A 23 -5.50 8.58 -14.41
C ILE A 23 -6.82 9.34 -14.67
N PRO A 24 -7.60 9.68 -13.62
CA PRO A 24 -8.80 10.48 -13.81
C PRO A 24 -8.49 11.84 -14.43
N ALA A 25 -9.38 12.34 -15.29
CA ALA A 25 -9.23 13.66 -15.91
C ALA A 25 -8.98 14.76 -14.87
N GLY A 26 -8.06 15.68 -15.19
CA GLY A 26 -7.68 16.80 -14.32
C GLY A 26 -6.81 16.42 -13.12
N ARG A 27 -6.40 15.15 -12.98
CA ARG A 27 -5.47 14.71 -11.92
C ARG A 27 -4.11 14.36 -12.50
N ARG A 28 -3.08 14.56 -11.67
CA ARG A 28 -1.75 13.97 -11.89
C ARG A 28 -1.58 12.86 -10.87
N MET A 29 -1.29 11.66 -11.37
CA MET A 29 -0.98 10.49 -10.56
C MET A 29 0.29 9.86 -11.12
N PHE A 30 1.04 9.19 -10.25
CA PHE A 30 2.24 8.45 -10.62
C PHE A 30 1.95 6.97 -10.43
N ASP A 31 2.51 6.15 -11.30
CA ASP A 31 2.47 4.70 -11.10
C ASP A 31 3.29 4.37 -9.86
N VAL A 32 2.64 3.66 -8.93
CA VAL A 32 3.27 3.18 -7.70
C VAL A 32 3.08 1.68 -7.64
N THR A 33 4.18 0.94 -7.65
CA THR A 33 4.16 -0.52 -7.62
C THR A 33 3.98 -1.04 -6.19
N PRO A 34 3.31 -2.19 -6.02
CA PRO A 34 3.31 -2.87 -4.74
C PRO A 34 4.73 -3.18 -4.24
N GLU A 35 5.63 -3.58 -5.12
CA GLU A 35 7.00 -4.00 -4.82
C GLU A 35 7.83 -2.88 -4.19
N GLU A 36 7.86 -1.70 -4.81
CA GLU A 36 8.61 -0.56 -4.25
C GLU A 36 7.99 -0.10 -2.91
N THR A 37 6.66 -0.16 -2.81
CA THR A 37 5.92 0.23 -1.61
C THR A 37 6.27 -0.71 -0.45
N ILE A 38 6.33 -2.01 -0.73
CA ILE A 38 6.74 -3.05 0.23
C ILE A 38 8.19 -2.81 0.66
N GLN A 39 9.11 -2.62 -0.27
CA GLN A 39 10.53 -2.37 0.05
C GLN A 39 10.69 -1.12 0.93
N LEU A 40 10.03 -0.02 0.58
CA LEU A 40 10.06 1.23 1.33
C LEU A 40 9.37 1.12 2.71
N ALA A 41 8.40 0.22 2.88
CA ALA A 41 7.81 -0.08 4.18
C ALA A 41 8.77 -0.91 5.04
N THR A 42 9.35 -1.96 4.47
CA THR A 42 10.28 -2.87 5.14
C THR A 42 11.50 -2.15 5.71
N ILE A 43 12.10 -1.22 4.96
CA ILE A 43 13.25 -0.40 5.42
C ILE A 43 12.92 0.40 6.69
N HIS A 44 11.64 0.67 6.97
CA HIS A 44 11.19 1.41 8.15
C HIS A 44 10.49 0.51 9.19
N GLY A 45 10.74 -0.80 9.16
CA GLY A 45 10.25 -1.74 10.17
C GLY A 45 8.77 -2.12 10.02
N LEU A 46 8.15 -1.82 8.88
CA LEU A 46 6.79 -2.26 8.53
C LEU A 46 6.88 -3.53 7.68
N GLN A 47 6.58 -4.68 8.28
CA GLN A 47 6.68 -6.00 7.63
C GLN A 47 5.37 -6.36 6.95
N LEU A 48 5.43 -6.78 5.68
CA LEU A 48 4.24 -7.16 4.92
C LEU A 48 3.63 -8.44 5.51
N ILE A 49 2.35 -8.37 5.87
CA ILE A 49 1.57 -9.51 6.38
C ILE A 49 0.40 -9.89 5.47
N HIS A 50 0.00 -8.98 4.56
CA HIS A 50 -1.07 -9.26 3.60
C HIS A 50 -0.86 -8.51 2.29
N ARG A 51 -1.06 -9.21 1.17
CA ARG A 51 -1.14 -8.63 -0.17
C ARG A 51 -2.30 -9.25 -0.93
N LEU A 52 -3.18 -8.41 -1.46
CA LEU A 52 -4.30 -8.88 -2.28
C LEU A 52 -4.54 -7.91 -3.43
N ARG A 53 -4.62 -8.44 -4.65
CA ARG A 53 -5.06 -7.66 -5.82
C ARG A 53 -6.52 -7.98 -6.12
N THR A 54 -7.33 -6.94 -6.28
CA THR A 54 -8.77 -7.08 -6.57
C THR A 54 -9.21 -6.13 -7.67
N SER A 55 -10.24 -6.50 -8.41
CA SER A 55 -10.96 -5.58 -9.29
C SER A 55 -11.66 -4.47 -8.50
N SER A 56 -11.94 -3.34 -9.14
CA SER A 56 -12.77 -2.29 -8.53
C SER A 56 -14.20 -2.78 -8.28
N ILE A 57 -14.74 -2.48 -7.09
CA ILE A 57 -16.16 -2.76 -6.78
C ILE A 57 -17.10 -1.91 -7.64
N GLN A 58 -16.72 -0.67 -7.93
CA GLN A 58 -17.51 0.23 -8.78
C GLN A 58 -17.42 -0.19 -10.24
N LEU A 59 -18.58 -0.37 -10.89
CA LEU A 59 -18.69 -0.83 -12.27
C LEU A 59 -17.97 0.09 -13.25
N ALA A 60 -18.16 1.41 -13.16
CA ALA A 60 -17.51 2.37 -14.05
C ALA A 60 -15.98 2.25 -14.03
N ASN A 61 -15.40 2.17 -12.82
CA ASN A 61 -13.96 1.97 -12.64
C ASN A 61 -13.49 0.62 -13.18
N ARG A 62 -14.27 -0.45 -12.97
CA ARG A 62 -13.95 -1.78 -13.48
C ARG A 62 -13.93 -1.81 -15.02
N ASN A 63 -14.89 -1.13 -15.65
CA ASN A 63 -15.02 -1.07 -17.11
C ASN A 63 -13.84 -0.36 -17.77
N ILE A 64 -13.18 0.57 -17.06
CA ILE A 64 -11.98 1.25 -17.54
C ILE A 64 -10.67 0.63 -17.01
N GLY A 65 -10.74 -0.58 -16.45
CA GLY A 65 -9.55 -1.36 -16.05
C GLY A 65 -8.95 -0.97 -14.69
N VAL A 66 -9.66 -0.23 -13.84
CA VAL A 66 -9.16 0.12 -12.50
C VAL A 66 -9.14 -1.12 -11.61
N THR A 67 -7.97 -1.35 -11.00
CA THR A 67 -7.76 -2.41 -10.02
C THR A 67 -7.11 -1.85 -8.77
N TRP A 68 -7.14 -2.62 -7.68
CA TRP A 68 -6.60 -2.21 -6.39
C TRP A 68 -5.64 -3.28 -5.88
N THR A 69 -4.52 -2.86 -5.30
CA THR A 69 -3.69 -3.72 -4.45
C THR A 69 -3.82 -3.28 -3.01
N ARG A 70 -4.30 -4.18 -2.16
CA ARG A 70 -4.38 -4.01 -0.72
C ARG A 70 -3.11 -4.58 -0.10
N LEU A 71 -2.46 -3.79 0.74
CA LEU A 71 -1.28 -4.16 1.48
C LEU A 71 -1.56 -3.95 2.96
N ALA A 72 -1.22 -4.93 3.80
CA ALA A 72 -1.18 -4.73 5.24
C ALA A 72 0.22 -5.00 5.76
N PHE A 73 0.70 -4.11 6.62
CA PHE A 73 2.01 -4.19 7.24
C PHE A 73 1.87 -4.15 8.75
N GLU A 74 2.61 -4.99 9.44
CA GLU A 74 2.74 -4.95 10.89
C GLU A 74 4.04 -4.24 11.28
N LYS A 75 3.97 -3.31 12.23
CA LYS A 75 5.17 -2.72 12.83
C LYS A 75 5.82 -3.73 13.74
N ARG A 76 7.00 -4.21 13.38
CA ARG A 76 7.84 -5.05 14.25
C ARG A 76 8.81 -4.15 15.01
N ALA A 77 9.13 -4.50 16.27
CA ALA A 77 10.28 -3.91 16.93
C ALA A 77 11.52 -4.11 16.07
N GLU A 78 12.38 -3.09 16.06
CA GLU A 78 13.76 -3.29 15.65
C GLU A 78 14.38 -4.29 16.64
N LYS A 79 14.84 -5.42 16.13
CA LYS A 79 15.64 -6.33 16.95
C LYS A 79 16.94 -5.60 17.28
N ILE A 80 17.12 -5.23 18.54
CA ILE A 80 18.43 -4.83 19.04
C ILE A 80 19.29 -6.10 18.97
N ALA A 81 20.28 -6.08 18.08
CA ALA A 81 21.28 -7.14 17.95
C ALA A 81 22.31 -7.03 19.07
#